data_AF-A0A1C4IAV2-F1
#
_entry.id   AF-A0A1C4IAV2-F1
#
_cell.length_a   1.000
_cell.length_b   1.000
_cell.length_c   1.000
_cell.angle_alpha   90.00
_cell.angle_beta   90.00
_cell.angle_gamma   90.00
#
_symmetry.space_group_name_H-M   'P 1'
#
loop_
_entity.id
_entity.type
_entity.pdbx_description
1 polymer ?
#
loop_
_entity_poly.entity_id
_entity_poly.type
_entity_poly.pdbx_seq_one_letter_code
_entity_poly.pdbx_strand_id
1 'polypeptide(L)'
;MDGWDGETMRAVVRVCEGATPEEAFGIGSAGAWLAFDDGVRNTDDRPWLSIRPPGEPERPAPTLLDRLRGRRGPRAAPPASPPPPPPAVALCHPDGRVREAALDAVRTAPELRPLLVVRCADWVAPVREKARALLAELPGDALFPLAGLILRLARRDRGDFARALLEDALREGPAAEVLALTAAPDRATYRIAYRIAVERGLLTPVELAATAAACGDVTLQDLCAEAAVAAVKPEEAVRPGASPGPTGPPCWTCCWRLARPGCVRPG
;
A
#
# COMPACT_ATOMS: atom_id res chain seq x y z
N MET A 1 19.06 -11.46 14.35
CA MET A 1 19.26 -10.01 14.59
C MET A 1 19.56 -9.42 13.23
N ASP A 2 18.51 -9.24 12.44
CA ASP A 2 18.65 -8.73 11.08
C ASP A 2 18.78 -7.22 11.18
N GLY A 3 19.84 -6.69 10.55
CA GLY A 3 20.21 -5.29 10.61
C GLY A 3 19.04 -4.44 10.17
N TRP A 4 18.54 -3.64 11.11
CA TRP A 4 17.62 -2.58 10.79
C TRP A 4 18.30 -1.66 9.78
N ASP A 5 17.64 -1.47 8.64
CA ASP A 5 18.16 -0.55 7.66
C ASP A 5 18.32 0.83 8.32
N GLY A 6 19.55 1.34 8.34
CA GLY A 6 19.86 2.65 8.89
C GLY A 6 19.00 3.75 8.24
N GLU A 7 18.47 3.52 7.04
CA GLU A 7 17.51 4.41 6.41
C GLU A 7 16.16 4.49 7.15
N THR A 8 15.62 3.35 7.59
CA THR A 8 14.35 3.31 8.33
C THR A 8 14.48 4.05 9.67
N MET A 9 15.59 3.81 10.40
CA MET A 9 15.82 4.50 11.67
C MET A 9 16.02 6.01 11.47
N ARG A 10 16.75 6.42 10.41
CA ARG A 10 16.86 7.84 10.05
C ARG A 10 15.50 8.47 9.77
N ALA A 11 14.61 7.77 9.06
CA ALA A 11 13.26 8.26 8.80
C ALA A 11 12.46 8.47 10.09
N VAL A 12 12.51 7.52 11.03
CA VAL A 12 11.85 7.63 12.34
C VAL A 12 12.38 8.82 13.14
N VAL A 13 13.71 8.98 13.22
CA VAL A 13 14.34 10.10 13.93
C VAL A 13 13.92 11.44 13.32
N ARG A 14 13.97 11.58 11.99
CA ARG A 14 13.58 12.82 11.31
C ARG A 14 12.13 13.21 11.60
N VAL A 15 11.21 12.24 11.60
CA VAL A 15 9.81 12.51 11.97
C VAL A 15 9.68 12.94 13.44
N CYS A 16 10.47 12.34 14.35
CA CYS A 16 10.52 12.76 15.75
C CYS A 16 11.08 14.18 15.92
N GLU A 17 12.00 14.61 15.05
CA GLU A 17 12.57 15.96 15.01
C GLU A 17 11.65 17.00 14.34
N GLY A 18 10.48 16.57 13.86
CA GLY A 18 9.45 17.44 13.30
C GLY A 18 9.35 17.43 11.77
N ALA A 19 10.12 16.60 11.07
CA ALA A 19 9.93 16.40 9.63
C ALA A 19 8.58 15.72 9.35
N THR A 20 7.95 16.09 8.25
CA THR A 20 6.79 15.38 7.72
C THR A 20 7.21 14.01 7.17
N PRO A 21 6.28 13.04 7.04
CA PRO A 21 6.57 11.77 6.38
C PRO A 21 7.13 11.93 4.96
N GLU A 22 6.65 12.93 4.21
CA GLU A 22 7.12 13.25 2.85
C GLU A 22 8.59 13.67 2.82
N GLU A 23 9.03 14.46 3.80
CA GLU A 23 10.44 14.87 3.90
C GLU A 23 11.34 13.74 4.42
N ALA A 24 10.78 12.80 5.19
CA ALA A 24 11.52 11.77 5.89
C ALA A 24 11.78 10.51 5.05
N PHE A 25 10.84 10.09 4.20
CA PHE A 25 10.97 8.88 3.37
C PHE A 25 10.06 8.91 2.13
N GLY A 26 10.27 7.97 1.20
CA GLY A 26 9.49 7.86 -0.03
C GLY A 26 8.04 7.43 0.18
N ILE A 27 7.13 8.39 0.41
CA ILE A 27 5.70 8.15 0.71
C ILE A 27 4.91 7.46 -0.41
N GLY A 28 5.43 7.46 -1.65
CA GLY A 28 4.84 6.71 -2.77
C GLY A 28 5.06 5.20 -2.68
N SER A 29 5.92 4.73 -1.77
CA SER A 29 6.22 3.31 -1.59
C SER A 29 5.42 2.72 -0.43
N ALA A 30 4.56 1.75 -0.74
CA ALA A 30 3.94 0.91 0.28
C ALA A 30 4.98 0.21 1.18
N GLY A 31 6.19 -0.06 0.67
CA GLY A 31 7.27 -0.66 1.45
C GLY A 31 7.81 0.28 2.51
N ALA A 32 7.98 1.55 2.17
CA ALA A 32 8.50 2.56 3.08
C ALA A 32 7.56 2.80 4.27
N TRP A 33 6.24 2.85 4.04
CA TRP A 33 5.26 2.97 5.12
C TRP A 33 5.27 1.77 6.09
N LEU A 34 5.40 0.56 5.55
CA LEU A 34 5.47 -0.66 6.38
C LEU A 34 6.79 -0.75 7.14
N ALA A 35 7.90 -0.34 6.52
CA ALA A 35 9.21 -0.27 7.17
C ALA A 35 9.21 0.78 8.28
N PHE A 36 8.63 1.96 8.04
CA PHE A 36 8.47 2.99 9.07
C PHE A 36 7.65 2.50 10.26
N ASP A 37 6.49 1.84 10.03
CA ASP A 37 5.67 1.27 11.10
C ASP A 37 6.43 0.22 11.91
N ASP A 38 7.10 -0.72 11.24
CA ASP A 38 7.89 -1.76 11.88
C ASP A 38 9.06 -1.17 12.68
N GLY A 39 9.72 -0.16 12.10
CA GLY A 39 10.78 0.62 12.74
C GLY A 39 10.31 1.24 14.04
N VAL A 40 9.21 1.98 14.05
CA VAL A 40 8.68 2.56 15.30
C VAL A 40 8.30 1.48 16.32
N ARG A 41 7.66 0.38 15.88
CA ARG A 41 7.19 -0.69 16.78
C ARG A 41 8.31 -1.41 17.50
N ASN A 42 9.38 -1.72 16.80
CA ASN A 42 10.45 -2.57 17.31
C ASN A 42 11.62 -1.75 17.89
N THR A 43 11.53 -0.41 17.92
CA THR A 43 12.63 0.42 18.42
C THR A 43 12.65 0.27 19.94
N ASP A 44 13.50 -0.64 20.41
CA ASP A 44 13.67 -0.95 21.84
C ASP A 44 14.15 0.30 22.63
N ASP A 45 14.94 1.17 21.99
CA ASP A 45 15.48 2.42 22.55
C ASP A 45 14.66 3.64 22.13
N ARG A 46 13.53 3.83 22.83
CA ARG A 46 12.47 4.84 22.64
C ARG A 46 13.00 6.28 22.46
N PRO A 47 13.20 6.78 21.21
CA PRO A 47 13.75 8.12 20.97
C PRO A 47 12.82 9.23 21.48
N TRP A 48 11.51 8.96 21.53
CA TRP A 48 10.50 9.89 22.06
C TRP A 48 10.44 9.96 23.60
N LEU A 49 11.13 9.10 24.33
CA LEU A 49 11.37 9.31 25.77
C LEU A 49 12.50 10.32 26.03
N SER A 50 13.33 10.59 25.03
CA SER A 50 14.58 11.35 25.18
C SER A 50 14.61 12.65 24.36
N ILE A 51 13.46 13.17 23.92
CA ILE A 51 13.38 14.55 23.42
C ILE A 51 13.63 15.47 24.62
N ARG A 52 14.92 15.69 24.91
CA ARG A 52 15.41 16.70 25.82
C ARG A 52 15.17 18.04 25.12
N PRO A 53 14.46 19.00 25.75
CA PRO A 53 14.29 20.30 25.14
C PRO A 53 15.68 20.93 24.89
N PRO A 54 15.93 21.55 23.73
CA PRO A 54 17.20 22.20 23.45
C PRO A 54 17.42 23.32 24.48
N GLY A 55 18.50 23.21 25.26
CA GLY A 55 18.93 24.25 26.20
C GLY A 55 19.00 23.88 27.68
N GLU A 56 18.64 22.66 28.10
CA GLU A 56 18.80 22.28 29.53
C GLU A 56 20.25 21.88 29.87
N PRO A 57 20.92 22.59 30.81
CA PRO A 57 22.29 22.26 31.21
C PRO A 57 22.36 20.87 31.84
N GLU A 58 23.45 20.16 31.57
CA GLU A 58 23.75 18.86 32.16
C GLU A 58 23.80 18.99 33.69
N ARG A 59 22.90 18.31 34.40
CA ARG A 59 22.98 18.25 35.86
C ARG A 59 24.19 17.38 36.21
N PRO A 60 25.19 17.89 36.96
CA PRO A 60 26.29 17.07 37.41
C PRO A 60 25.74 15.94 38.29
N ALA A 61 26.30 14.74 38.12
CA ALA A 61 25.91 13.59 38.93
C ALA A 61 26.10 13.90 40.43
N PRO A 62 25.14 13.53 41.31
CA PRO A 62 25.24 13.85 42.73
C PRO A 62 26.48 13.19 43.32
N THR A 63 27.27 13.99 44.05
CA THR A 63 28.54 13.55 44.63
C THR A 63 28.29 12.54 45.76
N LEU A 64 29.32 11.77 46.11
CA LEU A 64 29.26 10.82 47.24
C LEU A 64 28.92 11.55 48.56
N LEU A 65 29.35 12.80 48.72
CA LEU A 65 29.03 13.66 49.86
C LEU A 65 27.54 14.07 49.91
N ASP A 66 26.88 14.27 48.77
CA ASP A 66 25.44 14.58 48.71
C ASP A 66 24.58 13.38 49.15
N ARG A 67 25.01 12.16 48.81
CA ARG A 67 24.35 10.92 49.23
C ARG A 67 24.47 10.67 50.73
N LEU A 68 25.65 10.94 51.30
CA LEU A 68 25.93 10.73 52.72
C LEU A 68 25.23 11.75 53.63
N ARG A 69 24.99 12.98 53.16
CA ARG A 69 24.33 14.03 53.96
C ARG A 69 22.79 13.94 53.99
N GLY A 70 22.19 12.94 53.34
CA GLY A 70 20.73 12.81 53.27
C GLY A 70 20.02 14.03 52.66
N ARG A 71 20.77 14.90 51.97
CA ARG A 71 20.26 16.11 51.33
C ARG A 71 19.52 15.70 50.07
N ARG A 72 18.29 15.19 50.23
CA ARG A 72 17.31 15.27 49.15
C ARG A 72 17.06 16.75 48.93
N GLY A 73 17.72 17.33 47.92
CA GLY A 73 17.29 18.62 47.37
C GLY A 73 15.78 18.57 47.10
N PRO A 74 15.08 19.72 47.08
CA PRO A 74 13.65 19.76 46.81
C PRO A 74 13.37 18.87 45.61
N ARG A 75 12.51 17.86 45.81
CA ARG A 75 12.08 16.94 44.77
C ARG A 75 11.49 17.82 43.67
N ALA A 76 12.29 18.08 42.63
CA ALA A 76 11.80 18.76 41.45
C ALA A 76 10.50 18.06 41.07
N ALA A 77 9.45 18.84 40.78
CA ALA A 77 8.23 18.29 40.22
C ALA A 77 8.64 17.30 39.11
N PRO A 78 7.98 16.13 38.99
CA PRO A 78 8.24 15.25 37.87
C PRO A 78 8.25 16.12 36.61
N PRO A 79 9.24 15.95 35.71
CA PRO A 79 9.24 16.70 34.47
C PRO A 79 7.83 16.62 33.87
N ALA A 80 7.35 17.75 33.32
CA ALA A 80 6.11 17.75 32.56
C ALA A 80 6.12 16.50 31.66
N SER A 81 5.00 15.77 31.63
CA SER A 81 4.92 14.53 30.84
C SER A 81 5.53 14.80 29.46
N PRO A 82 6.40 13.91 28.95
CA PRO A 82 7.06 14.14 27.67
C PRO A 82 6.00 14.51 26.63
N PRO A 83 6.31 15.46 25.72
CA PRO A 83 5.34 15.87 24.71
C PRO A 83 4.84 14.63 23.97
N PRO A 84 3.55 14.58 23.61
CA PRO A 84 3.01 13.45 22.88
C PRO A 84 3.82 13.24 21.60
N PRO A 85 4.09 11.98 21.20
CA PRO A 85 4.84 11.71 19.98
C PRO A 85 4.11 12.31 18.76
N PRO A 86 4.84 12.69 17.69
CA PRO A 86 4.22 13.13 16.45
C PRO A 86 3.17 12.13 15.97
N PRO A 87 2.04 12.57 15.36
CA PRO A 87 0.94 11.67 15.01
C PRO A 87 1.32 10.42 14.21
N ALA A 88 2.26 10.54 13.26
CA ALA A 88 2.77 9.40 12.50
C ALA A 88 3.47 8.36 13.40
N VAL A 89 4.26 8.81 14.39
CA VAL A 89 4.92 7.94 15.37
C VAL A 89 3.89 7.38 16.35
N ALA A 90 2.95 8.19 16.81
CA ALA A 90 1.88 7.78 17.71
C ALA A 90 1.01 6.66 17.10
N LEU A 91 0.70 6.76 15.80
CA LEU A 91 -0.01 5.74 15.04
C LEU A 91 0.76 4.43 14.97
N CYS A 92 2.10 4.43 15.06
CA CYS A 92 2.96 3.24 15.01
C CYS A 92 3.47 2.80 16.39
N HIS A 93 3.04 3.46 17.47
CA HIS A 93 3.53 3.22 18.82
C HIS A 93 3.25 1.77 19.27
N PRO A 94 4.13 1.13 20.07
CA PRO A 94 3.92 -0.25 20.55
C PRO A 94 2.66 -0.42 21.42
N ASP A 95 2.32 0.59 22.24
CA ASP A 95 1.06 0.63 23.00
C ASP A 95 -0.13 0.92 22.08
N GLY A 96 -1.08 -0.02 22.03
CA GLY A 96 -2.30 0.10 21.23
C GLY A 96 -3.22 1.24 21.65
N ARG A 97 -3.21 1.67 22.92
CA ARG A 97 -4.02 2.81 23.37
C ARG A 97 -3.52 4.12 22.75
N VAL A 98 -2.21 4.27 22.62
CA VAL A 98 -1.60 5.42 21.96
C VAL A 98 -1.97 5.43 20.48
N ARG A 99 -1.93 4.28 19.81
CA ARG A 99 -2.35 4.14 18.40
C ARG A 99 -3.82 4.50 18.23
N GLU A 100 -4.69 3.99 19.10
CA GLU A 100 -6.14 4.24 19.04
C GLU A 100 -6.48 5.74 19.20
N ALA A 101 -5.83 6.40 20.15
CA ALA A 101 -6.00 7.84 20.36
C ALA A 101 -5.47 8.65 19.16
N ALA A 102 -4.37 8.22 18.54
CA ALA A 102 -3.77 8.90 17.40
C ALA A 102 -4.60 8.83 16.12
N LEU A 103 -5.55 7.89 16.01
CA LEU A 103 -6.41 7.75 14.82
C LEU A 103 -7.26 8.99 14.52
N ASP A 104 -7.58 9.80 15.53
CA ASP A 104 -8.37 11.02 15.32
C ASP A 104 -7.61 12.09 14.53
N ALA A 105 -6.28 12.08 14.59
CA ALA A 105 -5.44 13.00 13.82
C ALA A 105 -5.59 12.81 12.30
N VAL A 106 -5.96 11.62 11.84
CA VAL A 106 -6.12 11.32 10.40
C VAL A 106 -7.27 12.12 9.78
N ARG A 107 -8.27 12.51 10.57
CA ARG A 107 -9.41 13.31 10.08
C ARG A 107 -8.97 14.67 9.52
N THR A 108 -7.89 15.24 10.05
CA THR A 108 -7.37 16.54 9.66
C THR A 108 -6.04 16.47 8.90
N ALA A 109 -5.45 15.27 8.77
CA ALA A 109 -4.14 15.05 8.17
C ALA A 109 -4.20 13.92 7.11
N PRO A 110 -4.61 14.22 5.86
CA PRO A 110 -4.70 13.25 4.76
C PRO A 110 -3.39 12.49 4.48
N GLU A 111 -2.25 13.09 4.74
CA GLU A 111 -0.92 12.50 4.63
C GLU A 111 -0.71 11.29 5.56
N LEU A 112 -1.54 11.13 6.60
CA LEU A 112 -1.53 9.99 7.50
C LEU A 112 -2.44 8.83 7.06
N ARG A 113 -3.21 8.99 5.97
CA ARG A 113 -4.08 7.94 5.43
C ARG A 113 -3.35 6.61 5.13
N PRO A 114 -2.09 6.61 4.65
CA PRO A 114 -1.34 5.36 4.53
C PRO A 114 -1.26 4.59 5.86
N LEU A 115 -0.98 5.27 6.97
CA LEU A 115 -0.95 4.64 8.30
C LEU A 115 -2.34 4.19 8.76
N LEU A 116 -3.40 4.93 8.43
CA LEU A 116 -4.78 4.48 8.66
C LEU A 116 -5.04 3.13 7.97
N VAL A 117 -4.60 2.96 6.72
CA VAL A 117 -4.72 1.67 6.00
C VAL A 117 -3.93 0.58 6.73
N VAL A 118 -2.72 0.86 7.22
CA VAL A 118 -1.97 -0.12 8.04
C VAL A 118 -2.74 -0.49 9.31
N ARG A 119 -3.41 0.47 9.97
CA ARG A 119 -4.21 0.22 11.18
C ARG A 119 -5.50 -0.57 10.92
N CYS A 120 -6.02 -0.61 9.70
CA CYS A 120 -7.16 -1.48 9.35
C CYS A 120 -6.89 -2.98 9.49
N ALA A 121 -5.61 -3.37 9.62
CA ALA A 121 -5.14 -4.73 9.89
C ALA A 121 -4.46 -4.87 11.27
N ASP A 122 -4.67 -3.94 12.22
CA ASP A 122 -4.03 -3.99 13.54
C ASP A 122 -4.46 -5.23 14.34
N TRP A 123 -3.54 -5.77 15.16
CA TRP A 123 -3.83 -6.89 16.04
C TRP A 123 -4.75 -6.49 17.21
N VAL A 124 -4.71 -5.22 17.64
CA VAL A 124 -5.58 -4.68 18.69
C VAL A 124 -6.94 -4.37 18.09
N ALA A 125 -7.97 -5.08 18.53
CA ALA A 125 -9.32 -4.94 17.97
C ALA A 125 -9.86 -3.51 18.04
N PRO A 126 -9.80 -2.77 19.18
CA PRO A 126 -10.23 -1.37 19.23
C PRO A 126 -9.58 -0.47 18.16
N VAL A 127 -8.24 -0.56 18.00
CA VAL A 127 -7.50 0.19 16.97
C VAL A 127 -8.01 -0.16 15.58
N ARG A 128 -8.16 -1.45 15.31
CA ARG A 128 -8.57 -1.95 14.00
C ARG A 128 -9.98 -1.51 13.64
N GLU A 129 -10.94 -1.69 14.53
CA GLU A 129 -12.33 -1.34 14.23
C GLU A 129 -12.50 0.18 14.08
N LYS A 130 -11.82 1.00 14.91
CA LYS A 130 -11.78 2.45 14.74
C LYS A 130 -11.17 2.86 13.39
N ALA A 131 -10.07 2.24 12.99
CA ALA A 131 -9.43 2.50 11.71
C ALA A 131 -10.32 2.12 10.52
N ARG A 132 -11.02 0.98 10.59
CA ARG A 132 -11.95 0.53 9.55
C ARG A 132 -13.13 1.48 9.39
N ALA A 133 -13.71 1.96 10.49
CA ALA A 133 -14.76 2.96 10.47
C ALA A 133 -14.29 4.26 9.79
N LEU A 134 -13.11 4.76 10.18
CA LEU A 134 -12.52 5.96 9.57
C LEU A 134 -12.22 5.79 8.08
N LEU A 135 -11.75 4.61 7.66
CA LEU A 135 -11.47 4.33 6.25
C LEU A 135 -12.76 4.29 5.41
N ALA A 136 -13.84 3.73 5.96
CA ALA A 136 -15.15 3.67 5.30
C ALA A 136 -15.83 5.05 5.16
N GLU A 137 -15.42 6.04 5.96
CA GLU A 137 -15.90 7.43 5.83
C GLU A 137 -15.22 8.18 4.67
N LEU A 138 -14.11 7.67 4.13
CA LEU A 138 -13.41 8.34 3.03
C LEU A 138 -14.20 8.22 1.71
N PRO A 139 -14.13 9.24 0.83
CA PRO A 139 -14.65 9.10 -0.52
C PRO A 139 -13.83 8.04 -1.28
N GLY A 140 -14.48 7.32 -2.19
CA GLY A 140 -13.88 6.15 -2.85
C GLY A 140 -12.62 6.47 -3.68
N ASP A 141 -12.58 7.64 -4.32
CA ASP A 141 -11.43 8.15 -5.08
C ASP A 141 -10.18 8.32 -4.21
N ALA A 142 -10.35 8.65 -2.92
CA ALA A 142 -9.25 8.76 -1.96
C ALA A 142 -8.55 7.40 -1.68
N LEU A 143 -9.15 6.27 -2.07
CA LEU A 143 -8.54 4.95 -1.95
C LEU A 143 -7.58 4.63 -3.09
N PHE A 144 -7.70 5.27 -4.26
CA PHE A 144 -6.91 4.91 -5.44
C PHE A 144 -5.40 5.17 -5.28
N PRO A 145 -4.95 6.32 -4.71
CA PRO A 145 -3.54 6.51 -4.39
C PRO A 145 -3.00 5.50 -3.37
N LEU A 146 -3.89 4.88 -2.59
CA LEU A 146 -3.53 3.90 -1.55
C LEU A 146 -3.56 2.45 -2.06
N ALA A 147 -3.94 2.21 -3.32
CA ALA A 147 -4.19 0.87 -3.86
C ALA A 147 -3.01 -0.09 -3.65
N GLY A 148 -1.79 0.34 -3.96
CA GLY A 148 -0.59 -0.50 -3.79
C GLY A 148 -0.36 -0.92 -2.33
N LEU A 149 -0.65 -0.05 -1.37
CA LEU A 149 -0.54 -0.35 0.06
C LEU A 149 -1.66 -1.29 0.52
N ILE A 150 -2.90 -1.01 0.12
CA ILE A 150 -4.08 -1.83 0.42
C ILE A 150 -3.86 -3.26 -0.07
N LEU A 151 -3.45 -3.44 -1.33
CA LEU A 151 -3.26 -4.76 -1.94
C LEU A 151 -2.08 -5.53 -1.33
N ARG A 152 -1.05 -4.82 -0.89
CA ARG A 152 0.06 -5.42 -0.14
C ARG A 152 -0.39 -5.93 1.22
N LEU A 153 -1.20 -5.15 1.94
CA LEU A 153 -1.75 -5.51 3.25
C LEU A 153 -2.81 -6.61 3.16
N ALA A 154 -3.57 -6.69 2.07
CA ALA A 154 -4.55 -7.75 1.83
C ALA A 154 -3.96 -9.16 1.80
N ARG A 155 -2.64 -9.28 1.67
CA ARG A 155 -1.91 -10.55 1.78
C ARG A 155 -1.62 -10.98 3.21
N ARG A 156 -1.84 -10.10 4.18
CA ARG A 156 -1.68 -10.36 5.62
C ARG A 156 -3.02 -10.72 6.23
N ASP A 157 -2.97 -11.34 7.40
CA ASP A 157 -4.16 -11.58 8.22
C ASP A 157 -4.90 -10.26 8.47
N ARG A 158 -6.23 -10.26 8.31
CA ARG A 158 -7.15 -9.14 8.60
C ARG A 158 -7.04 -7.92 7.65
N GLY A 159 -6.33 -8.05 6.53
CA GLY A 159 -6.18 -7.00 5.51
C GLY A 159 -7.25 -6.97 4.42
N ASP A 160 -8.26 -7.84 4.52
CA ASP A 160 -9.35 -8.02 3.56
C ASP A 160 -10.30 -6.81 3.47
N PHE A 161 -10.57 -6.16 4.60
CA PHE A 161 -11.51 -5.04 4.68
C PHE A 161 -11.16 -3.89 3.72
N ALA A 162 -9.93 -3.38 3.76
CA ALA A 162 -9.52 -2.25 2.93
C ALA A 162 -9.52 -2.63 1.44
N ARG A 163 -9.23 -3.90 1.13
CA ARG A 163 -9.30 -4.40 -0.24
C ARG A 163 -10.73 -4.43 -0.76
N ALA A 164 -11.70 -4.88 0.04
CA ALA A 164 -13.10 -4.86 -0.35
C ALA A 164 -13.55 -3.43 -0.68
N LEU A 165 -13.27 -2.47 0.19
CA LEU A 165 -13.57 -1.05 -0.05
C LEU A 165 -12.93 -0.50 -1.33
N LEU A 166 -11.66 -0.84 -1.59
CA LEU A 166 -10.98 -0.44 -2.82
C LEU A 166 -11.66 -1.05 -4.06
N GLU A 167 -12.00 -2.34 -4.02
CA GLU A 167 -12.67 -3.00 -5.14
C GLU A 167 -14.03 -2.37 -5.43
N ASP A 168 -14.82 -2.07 -4.40
CA ASP A 168 -16.12 -1.41 -4.55
C ASP A 168 -15.96 0.01 -5.11
N ALA A 169 -15.01 0.79 -4.57
CA ALA A 169 -14.70 2.12 -5.09
C ALA A 169 -14.25 2.08 -6.57
N LEU A 170 -13.49 1.07 -6.99
CA LEU A 170 -13.09 0.92 -8.40
C LEU A 170 -14.25 0.50 -9.30
N ARG A 171 -15.21 -0.29 -8.79
CA ARG A 171 -16.41 -0.68 -9.57
C ARG A 171 -17.32 0.52 -9.82
N GLU A 172 -17.51 1.35 -8.80
CA GLU A 172 -18.43 2.48 -8.82
C GLU A 172 -17.79 3.78 -9.34
N GLY A 173 -16.47 3.92 -9.21
CA GLY A 173 -15.74 5.15 -9.48
C GLY A 173 -15.57 5.51 -10.96
N PRO A 174 -14.97 6.68 -11.25
CA PRO A 174 -14.78 7.17 -12.60
C PRO A 174 -13.92 6.23 -13.47
N ALA A 175 -14.36 5.98 -14.70
CA ALA A 175 -13.64 5.10 -15.64
C ALA A 175 -12.19 5.57 -15.89
N ALA A 176 -11.97 6.88 -15.98
CA ALA A 176 -10.65 7.46 -16.19
C ALA A 176 -9.66 7.10 -15.07
N GLU A 177 -10.11 7.03 -13.83
CA GLU A 177 -9.25 6.71 -12.69
C GLU A 177 -8.92 5.21 -12.62
N VAL A 178 -9.88 4.34 -12.96
CA VAL A 178 -9.61 2.91 -13.13
C VAL A 178 -8.59 2.67 -14.24
N LEU A 179 -8.75 3.34 -15.38
CA LEU A 179 -7.82 3.23 -16.50
C LEU A 179 -6.45 3.82 -16.16
N ALA A 180 -6.34 4.86 -15.34
CA ALA A 180 -5.05 5.37 -14.89
C ALA A 180 -4.26 4.33 -14.08
N LEU A 181 -4.94 3.49 -13.28
CA LEU A 181 -4.30 2.45 -12.47
C LEU A 181 -3.77 1.27 -13.30
N THR A 182 -4.18 1.10 -14.57
CA THR A 182 -3.61 0.05 -15.44
C THR A 182 -2.15 0.34 -15.80
N ALA A 183 -1.72 1.60 -15.71
CA ALA A 183 -0.33 2.03 -15.91
C ALA A 183 0.51 2.00 -14.62
N ALA A 184 -0.05 1.55 -13.48
CA ALA A 184 0.67 1.50 -12.22
C ALA A 184 1.88 0.55 -12.32
N PRO A 185 3.06 0.89 -11.75
CA PRO A 185 4.22 0.01 -11.76
C PRO A 185 4.06 -1.20 -10.83
N ASP A 186 3.16 -1.12 -9.84
CA ASP A 186 2.87 -2.23 -8.94
C ASP A 186 1.96 -3.28 -9.60
N ARG A 187 2.42 -4.53 -9.60
CA ARG A 187 1.74 -5.66 -10.25
C ARG A 187 0.37 -5.96 -9.68
N ALA A 188 0.17 -5.86 -8.38
CA ALA A 188 -1.14 -6.11 -7.81
C ALA A 188 -2.12 -5.01 -8.24
N THR A 189 -1.66 -3.76 -8.25
CA THR A 189 -2.46 -2.58 -8.64
C THR A 189 -2.91 -2.64 -10.10
N TYR A 190 -2.00 -2.85 -11.07
CA TYR A 190 -2.44 -2.88 -12.48
C TYR A 190 -3.34 -4.09 -12.75
N ARG A 191 -3.08 -5.25 -12.12
CA ARG A 191 -3.92 -6.45 -12.31
C ARG A 191 -5.35 -6.22 -11.84
N ILE A 192 -5.53 -5.62 -10.67
CA ILE A 192 -6.88 -5.35 -10.17
C ILE A 192 -7.59 -4.33 -11.04
N ALA A 193 -6.88 -3.30 -11.50
CA ALA A 193 -7.41 -2.29 -12.41
C ALA A 193 -7.87 -2.92 -13.73
N TYR A 194 -7.07 -3.78 -14.35
CA TYR A 194 -7.45 -4.49 -15.58
C TYR A 194 -8.65 -5.42 -15.37
N ARG A 195 -8.70 -6.15 -14.25
CA ARG A 195 -9.85 -6.99 -13.92
C ARG A 195 -11.14 -6.16 -13.87
N ILE A 196 -11.12 -5.04 -13.16
CA ILE A 196 -12.28 -4.14 -13.06
C ILE A 196 -12.60 -3.46 -14.40
N ALA A 197 -11.58 -3.07 -15.17
CA ALA A 197 -11.77 -2.48 -16.50
C ALA A 197 -12.43 -3.46 -17.48
N VAL A 198 -12.04 -4.74 -17.43
CA VAL A 198 -12.69 -5.82 -18.20
C VAL A 198 -14.12 -6.04 -17.73
N GLU A 199 -14.33 -6.20 -16.41
CA GLU A 199 -15.66 -6.38 -15.80
C GLU A 199 -16.65 -5.28 -16.20
N ARG A 200 -16.17 -4.04 -16.27
CA ARG A 200 -16.95 -2.85 -16.64
C ARG A 200 -16.99 -2.56 -18.14
N GLY A 201 -16.28 -3.32 -18.97
CA GLY A 201 -16.21 -3.08 -20.42
C GLY A 201 -15.55 -1.75 -20.81
N LEU A 202 -14.55 -1.29 -20.06
CA LEU A 202 -13.87 0.00 -20.28
C LEU A 202 -12.79 -0.03 -21.37
N LEU A 203 -12.44 -1.22 -21.86
CA LEU A 203 -11.41 -1.44 -22.87
C LEU A 203 -12.05 -2.05 -24.12
N THR A 204 -11.62 -1.58 -25.28
CA THR A 204 -12.03 -2.14 -26.57
C THR A 204 -11.40 -3.53 -26.79
N PRO A 205 -12.00 -4.39 -27.65
CA PRO A 205 -11.40 -5.68 -27.98
C PRO A 205 -9.99 -5.56 -28.55
N VAL A 206 -9.71 -4.48 -29.28
CA VAL A 206 -8.39 -4.19 -29.86
C VAL A 206 -7.37 -3.86 -28.77
N GLU A 207 -7.72 -3.03 -27.79
CA GLU A 207 -6.85 -2.70 -26.66
C GLU A 207 -6.56 -3.92 -25.78
N LEU A 208 -7.56 -4.78 -25.57
CA LEU A 208 -7.41 -6.04 -24.85
C LEU A 208 -6.45 -6.98 -25.59
N ALA A 209 -6.65 -7.19 -26.89
CA ALA A 209 -5.76 -8.03 -27.70
C ALA A 209 -4.32 -7.48 -27.76
N ALA A 210 -4.16 -6.16 -27.92
CA ALA A 210 -2.85 -5.53 -27.92
C ALA A 210 -2.14 -5.69 -26.56
N THR A 211 -2.87 -5.49 -25.45
CA THR A 211 -2.35 -5.72 -24.10
C THR A 211 -1.93 -7.17 -23.91
N ALA A 212 -2.74 -8.14 -24.34
CA ALA A 212 -2.43 -9.56 -24.22
C ALA A 212 -1.16 -9.95 -25.01
N ALA A 213 -0.96 -9.36 -26.18
CA ALA A 213 0.22 -9.64 -27.02
C ALA A 213 1.52 -9.01 -26.47
N ALA A 214 1.43 -7.83 -25.85
CA ALA A 214 2.61 -7.06 -25.44
C ALA A 214 3.00 -7.24 -23.96
N CYS A 215 2.05 -7.59 -23.09
CA CYS A 215 2.30 -7.67 -21.65
C CYS A 215 3.23 -8.85 -21.31
N GLY A 216 4.16 -8.68 -20.37
CA GLY A 216 5.01 -9.77 -19.85
C GLY A 216 4.39 -10.57 -18.68
N ASP A 217 3.16 -10.23 -18.28
CA ASP A 217 2.45 -10.86 -17.17
C ASP A 217 1.39 -11.85 -17.67
N VAL A 218 1.70 -13.14 -17.58
CA VAL A 218 0.83 -14.25 -18.04
C VAL A 218 -0.61 -14.14 -17.52
N THR A 219 -0.83 -13.80 -16.26
CA THR A 219 -2.19 -13.68 -15.72
C THR A 219 -2.98 -12.55 -16.39
N LEU A 220 -2.31 -11.45 -16.72
CA LEU A 220 -2.93 -10.34 -17.42
C LEU A 220 -3.11 -10.66 -18.92
N GLN A 221 -2.16 -11.38 -19.51
CA GLN A 221 -2.30 -11.87 -20.89
C GLN A 221 -3.55 -12.73 -21.05
N ASP A 222 -3.73 -13.73 -20.19
CA ASP A 222 -4.87 -14.65 -20.23
C ASP A 222 -6.19 -13.89 -20.06
N LEU A 223 -6.27 -13.03 -19.03
CA LEU A 223 -7.45 -12.19 -18.79
C LEU A 223 -7.84 -11.36 -20.01
N CYS A 224 -6.88 -10.66 -20.61
CA CYS A 224 -7.13 -9.78 -21.75
C CYS A 224 -7.44 -10.57 -23.02
N ALA A 225 -6.79 -11.72 -23.25
CA ALA A 225 -7.05 -12.57 -24.40
C ALA A 225 -8.47 -13.16 -24.36
N GLU A 226 -8.88 -13.70 -23.20
CA GLU A 226 -10.23 -14.24 -23.00
C GLU A 226 -11.29 -13.15 -23.17
N ALA A 227 -11.07 -11.98 -22.57
CA ALA A 227 -11.99 -10.84 -22.70
C ALA A 227 -12.11 -10.34 -24.14
N ALA A 228 -11.00 -10.27 -24.90
CA ALA A 228 -11.01 -9.88 -26.30
C ALA A 228 -11.83 -10.85 -27.16
N VAL A 229 -11.61 -12.17 -26.98
CA VAL A 229 -12.37 -13.20 -27.71
C VAL A 229 -13.85 -13.17 -27.34
N ALA A 230 -14.18 -13.02 -26.06
CA ALA A 230 -15.57 -12.95 -25.61
C ALA A 230 -16.32 -11.73 -26.15
N ALA A 231 -15.61 -10.61 -26.37
CA ALA A 231 -16.18 -9.40 -26.93
C ALA A 231 -16.42 -9.49 -28.44
N VAL A 232 -15.63 -10.30 -29.17
CA VAL A 232 -15.88 -10.67 -30.56
C VAL A 232 -16.90 -11.82 -30.58
N LYS A 233 -18.14 -11.53 -30.23
CA LYS A 233 -19.24 -12.42 -30.60
C LYS A 233 -19.26 -12.52 -32.12
N PRO A 234 -19.47 -13.70 -32.72
CA PRO A 234 -19.69 -13.78 -34.15
C PRO A 234 -20.92 -12.93 -34.47
N GLU A 235 -20.73 -11.85 -35.23
CA GLU A 235 -21.83 -11.24 -35.96
C GLU A 235 -22.52 -12.35 -36.73
N GLU A 236 -23.85 -12.34 -36.66
CA GLU A 236 -24.79 -13.31 -37.23
C GLU A 236 -24.19 -14.12 -38.38
N ALA A 237 -24.23 -15.44 -38.22
CA ALA A 237 -24.09 -16.36 -39.34
C ALA A 237 -24.93 -15.85 -40.51
N VAL A 238 -24.25 -15.23 -41.48
CA VAL A 238 -24.70 -15.19 -42.87
C VAL A 238 -25.17 -16.60 -43.15
N ARG A 239 -26.48 -16.77 -43.35
CA ARG A 239 -27.10 -18.06 -43.63
C ARG A 239 -26.26 -18.76 -44.70
N PRO A 240 -25.54 -19.85 -44.39
CA PRO A 240 -24.94 -20.64 -45.42
C PRO A 240 -26.08 -21.40 -46.08
N GLY A 241 -26.40 -21.04 -47.32
CA GLY A 241 -27.06 -21.98 -48.21
C GLY A 241 -26.24 -23.27 -48.21
N ALA A 242 -26.88 -24.37 -47.85
CA ALA A 242 -26.34 -25.73 -47.91
C ALA A 242 -25.63 -25.97 -49.26
N SER A 243 -24.43 -26.56 -49.31
CA SER A 243 -24.09 -27.90 -48.82
C SER A 243 -22.61 -28.09 -48.48
N PRO A 244 -22.24 -29.14 -47.71
CA PRO A 244 -20.92 -29.31 -47.13
C PRO A 244 -19.99 -30.19 -47.99
N GLY A 245 -18.70 -29.88 -47.98
CA GLY A 245 -17.61 -30.79 -48.33
C GLY A 245 -16.72 -31.03 -47.12
N PRO A 246 -16.13 -32.23 -46.93
CA PRO A 246 -15.44 -32.56 -45.68
C PRO A 246 -13.98 -32.13 -45.75
N THR A 247 -13.55 -31.26 -44.84
CA THR A 247 -12.14 -31.10 -44.49
C THR A 247 -11.99 -31.04 -42.98
N GLY A 248 -11.10 -31.89 -42.46
CA GLY A 248 -10.96 -32.21 -41.05
C GLY A 248 -10.44 -31.05 -40.19
N PRO A 249 -10.32 -31.28 -38.86
CA PRO A 249 -10.07 -30.21 -37.90
C PRO A 249 -8.63 -29.68 -38.01
N PRO A 250 -8.40 -28.35 -37.93
CA PRO A 250 -7.06 -27.83 -37.78
C PRO A 250 -6.58 -28.05 -36.34
N CYS A 251 -5.40 -28.65 -36.20
CA CYS A 251 -4.72 -28.84 -34.93
C CYS A 251 -4.21 -27.49 -34.38
N TRP A 252 -4.42 -27.26 -33.09
CA TRP A 252 -4.06 -26.04 -32.35
C TRP A 252 -2.55 -25.78 -32.24
N THR A 253 -1.71 -26.71 -32.67
CA THR A 253 -0.25 -26.67 -32.46
C THR A 253 0.51 -25.75 -33.41
N CYS A 254 -0.10 -25.24 -34.49
CA CYS A 254 0.63 -24.49 -35.54
C CYS A 254 0.60 -22.96 -35.40
N CYS A 255 -0.35 -22.36 -34.67
CA CYS A 255 -0.45 -20.89 -34.57
C CYS A 255 0.61 -20.24 -33.67
N TRP A 256 1.31 -21.00 -32.82
CA TRP A 256 2.28 -20.44 -31.87
C TRP A 256 3.69 -20.21 -32.44
N ARG A 257 3.97 -20.53 -33.72
CA ARG A 257 5.36 -20.52 -34.26
C ARG A 257 5.67 -19.47 -35.32
N LEU A 258 4.83 -18.46 -35.53
CA LEU A 258 5.07 -17.39 -36.52
C LEU A 258 5.36 -16.00 -35.94
N ALA A 259 5.50 -15.86 -34.63
CA ALA A 259 5.96 -14.61 -34.00
C ALA A 259 7.39 -14.73 -33.44
N ARG A 260 8.38 -14.90 -34.32
CA ARG A 260 9.80 -14.63 -34.02
C ARG A 260 10.48 -13.99 -35.24
N PRO A 261 10.86 -12.70 -35.18
CA PRO A 261 11.73 -12.12 -36.19
C PRO A 261 13.19 -12.48 -35.90
N GLY A 262 13.88 -13.06 -36.88
CA GLY A 262 15.33 -13.23 -36.87
C GLY A 262 15.82 -14.66 -37.10
N CYS A 263 15.87 -15.10 -38.36
CA CYS A 263 16.79 -16.15 -38.82
C CYS A 263 17.22 -15.84 -40.25
N VAL A 264 18.48 -15.44 -40.39
CA VAL A 264 19.22 -15.26 -41.64
C VAL A 264 19.43 -16.64 -42.27
N ARG A 265 19.18 -16.78 -43.58
CA ARG A 265 19.53 -17.98 -44.36
C ARG A 265 21.01 -17.91 -44.79
N PRO A 266 21.81 -18.98 -44.69
CA PRO A 266 22.93 -19.17 -45.61
C PRO A 266 22.43 -19.82 -46.92
N GLY A 267 23.14 -19.52 -48.01
CA GLY A 267 22.86 -20.00 -49.37
C GLY A 267 23.15 -21.48 -49.58
#